data_AF-A0A3N7FNV8-F1
#
_entry.id   AF-A0A3N7FNV8-F1
#
_cell.length_a   1.000
_cell.length_b   1.000
_cell.length_c   1.000
_cell.angle_alpha   90.00
_cell.angle_beta   90.00
_cell.angle_gamma   90.00
#
_symmetry.space_group_name_H-M   'P 1'
#
loop_
_entity.id
_entity.type
_entity.pdbx_description
1 polymer ?
#
loop_
_entity_poly.entity_id
_entity_poly.type
_entity_poly.pdbx_seq_one_letter_code
_entity_poly.pdbx_strand_id
1 'polypeptide(L)'
;MALQDAEILLYPAAIGSEPQDQGLDSRDHWKRVMQGHAVANLVPVVASNRIGKEIIQTEHGNSGITFMKLLYSRTSKGNCCSS
;
A
#
# COMPACT_ATOMS: atom_id res chain seq x y z
N MET A 1 -17.57 0.21 4.20
CA MET A 1 -17.32 -0.84 3.20
C MET A 1 -17.72 -2.20 3.76
N ALA A 2 -17.08 -2.70 4.82
CA ALA A 2 -17.50 -3.97 5.44
C ALA A 2 -18.97 -3.99 5.93
N LEU A 3 -19.47 -2.88 6.49
CA LEU A 3 -20.87 -2.73 6.92
C LEU A 3 -21.90 -2.65 5.77
N GLN A 4 -21.45 -2.66 4.52
CA GLN A 4 -22.29 -2.69 3.31
C GLN A 4 -22.13 -4.02 2.56
N ASP A 5 -21.81 -5.10 3.30
CA ASP A 5 -21.61 -6.46 2.78
C ASP A 5 -20.51 -6.58 1.71
N ALA A 6 -19.46 -5.75 1.78
CA ALA A 6 -18.32 -5.87 0.88
C ALA A 6 -17.50 -7.14 1.19
N GLU A 7 -17.51 -8.11 0.27
CA GLU A 7 -16.78 -9.37 0.41
C GLU A 7 -15.26 -9.25 0.19
N ILE A 8 -14.81 -8.17 -0.48
CA ILE A 8 -13.41 -7.90 -0.76
C ILE A 8 -13.16 -6.38 -0.66
N LEU A 9 -12.05 -5.98 -0.04
CA LEU A 9 -11.59 -4.59 -0.04
C LEU A 9 -10.40 -4.42 -0.99
N LEU A 10 -10.53 -3.50 -1.95
CA LEU A 10 -9.49 -3.18 -2.93
C LEU A 10 -8.91 -1.78 -2.67
N TYR A 11 -7.59 -1.68 -2.57
CA TYR A 11 -6.88 -0.42 -2.35
C TYR A 11 -5.82 -0.19 -3.44
N PRO A 12 -6.17 0.51 -4.54
CA PRO A 12 -5.18 1.02 -5.47
C PRO A 12 -4.38 2.15 -4.81
N ALA A 13 -3.05 2.08 -4.87
CA ALA A 13 -2.16 3.03 -4.22
C ALA A 13 -1.01 3.49 -5.14
N ALA A 14 -0.44 4.64 -4.81
CA ALA A 14 0.78 5.19 -5.38
C ALA A 14 1.66 5.75 -4.24
N ILE A 15 2.20 4.83 -3.43
CA ILE A 15 3.04 5.13 -2.26
C ILE A 15 4.50 4.85 -2.62
N GLY A 16 5.38 5.76 -2.25
CA GLY A 16 6.81 5.68 -2.51
C GLY A 16 7.62 6.46 -1.49
N SER A 17 8.90 6.67 -1.78
CA SER A 17 9.78 7.52 -0.98
C SER A 17 9.29 8.97 -0.98
N GLU A 18 9.36 9.61 0.18
CA GLU A 18 9.10 11.03 0.32
C GLU A 18 10.28 11.84 -0.25
N PRO A 19 10.07 12.82 -1.15
CA PRO A 19 11.16 13.56 -1.80
C PRO A 19 11.98 14.40 -0.80
N GLN A 20 11.36 14.84 0.31
CA GLN A 20 12.04 15.57 1.39
C GLN A 20 12.84 14.69 2.36
N ASP A 21 12.56 13.38 2.45
CA ASP A 21 13.22 12.47 3.39
C ASP A 21 13.30 11.04 2.83
N GLN A 22 14.47 10.70 2.30
CA GLN A 22 14.74 9.40 1.70
C GLN A 22 14.91 8.27 2.74
N GLY A 23 15.03 8.58 4.03
CA GLY A 23 15.17 7.60 5.10
C GLY A 23 13.84 7.02 5.61
N LEU A 24 12.72 7.66 5.28
CA LEU A 24 11.39 7.22 5.70
C LEU A 24 10.88 6.08 4.82
N ASP A 25 11.03 4.85 5.30
CA ASP A 25 10.37 3.67 4.72
C ASP A 25 9.02 3.41 5.41
N SER A 26 7.95 3.98 4.84
CA SER A 26 6.58 3.81 5.34
C SER A 26 5.93 2.48 4.93
N ARG A 27 6.62 1.60 4.20
CA ARG A 27 6.05 0.38 3.62
C ARG A 27 5.50 -0.58 4.68
N ASP A 28 6.28 -0.83 5.72
CA ASP A 28 5.91 -1.80 6.76
C ASP A 28 4.82 -1.25 7.68
N HIS A 29 4.85 0.05 7.97
CA HIS A 29 3.74 0.71 8.65
C HIS A 29 2.43 0.59 7.87
N TRP A 30 2.46 0.88 6.57
CA TRP A 30 1.28 0.79 5.73
C TRP A 30 0.72 -0.64 5.65
N LYS A 31 1.59 -1.65 5.48
CA LYS A 31 1.17 -3.06 5.48
C LYS A 31 0.47 -3.46 6.79
N ARG A 32 0.98 -3.01 7.94
CA ARG A 32 0.38 -3.34 9.25
C ARG A 32 -1.03 -2.74 9.42
N VAL A 33 -1.25 -1.52 8.93
CA VAL A 33 -2.60 -0.91 8.94
C VAL A 33 -3.58 -1.72 8.08
N MET A 34 -3.14 -2.14 6.90
CA MET A 34 -3.96 -2.96 5.99
C MET A 34 -4.24 -4.36 6.56
N GLN A 35 -3.29 -4.93 7.28
CA GLN A 35 -3.49 -6.16 8.06
C GLN A 35 -4.54 -5.97 9.15
N GLY A 36 -4.53 -4.84 9.86
CA GLY A 36 -5.53 -4.51 10.87
C GLY A 36 -6.95 -4.45 10.29
N HIS A 37 -7.12 -3.79 9.13
CA HIS A 37 -8.42 -3.74 8.45
C HIS A 37 -8.96 -5.11 8.05
N ALA A 38 -8.09 -5.99 7.54
CA ALA A 38 -8.47 -7.36 7.17
C ALA A 38 -8.94 -8.17 8.40
N VAL A 39 -8.22 -8.06 9.53
CA VAL A 39 -8.55 -8.78 10.77
C VAL A 39 -9.85 -8.26 11.38
N ALA A 40 -10.00 -6.94 11.47
CA ALA A 40 -11.14 -6.32 12.14
C ALA A 40 -12.48 -6.61 11.43
N ASN A 41 -12.45 -6.81 10.11
CA ASN A 41 -13.66 -6.97 9.32
C ASN A 41 -13.84 -8.39 8.76
N LEU A 42 -12.90 -9.32 9.02
CA LEU A 42 -12.89 -10.69 8.49
C LEU A 42 -13.04 -10.80 6.96
N VAL A 43 -12.68 -9.73 6.25
CA VAL A 43 -12.74 -9.66 4.79
C VAL A 43 -11.34 -9.64 4.19
N PRO A 44 -11.12 -10.29 3.04
CA PRO A 44 -9.89 -10.17 2.31
C PRO A 44 -9.62 -8.73 1.88
N VAL A 45 -8.36 -8.32 2.03
CA VAL A 45 -7.86 -7.02 1.58
C VAL A 45 -6.82 -7.27 0.50
N VAL A 46 -7.01 -6.65 -0.66
CA VAL A 46 -6.05 -6.66 -1.77
C VAL A 46 -5.62 -5.24 -2.03
N ALA A 47 -4.31 -5.05 -2.14
CA ALA A 47 -3.75 -3.75 -2.43
C ALA A 47 -2.67 -3.85 -3.51
N SER A 48 -2.73 -2.90 -4.44
CA SER A 48 -1.85 -2.82 -5.60
C SER A 48 -1.22 -1.44 -5.64
N ASN A 49 0.11 -1.40 -5.75
CA ASN A 49 0.87 -0.17 -5.76
C ASN A 49 1.71 -0.03 -7.03
N ARG A 50 1.92 1.20 -7.49
CA ARG A 50 2.86 1.53 -8.57
C ARG A 50 4.29 1.08 -8.21
N ILE A 51 5.14 0.87 -9.21
CA ILE A 51 6.58 0.56 -9.04
C ILE A 51 7.42 1.50 -9.92
N GLY A 52 8.67 1.74 -9.51
CA GLY A 52 9.65 2.50 -10.29
C GLY A 52 9.86 3.92 -9.79
N LYS A 53 10.82 4.64 -10.39
CA LYS A 53 11.15 6.01 -10.02
C LYS A 53 10.53 6.98 -11.01
N GLU A 54 9.85 7.98 -10.50
CA GLU A 54 9.30 9.08 -11.29
C GLU A 54 9.94 10.38 -10.86
N ILE A 55 10.34 11.18 -11.84
CA ILE A 55 10.91 12.51 -11.63
C ILE A 55 9.92 13.49 -12.21
N ILE A 56 9.38 14.35 -11.36
CA ILE A 56 8.39 15.36 -11.71
C ILE A 56 9.09 16.73 -11.66
N GLN A 57 8.92 17.52 -12.71
CA GLN A 57 9.38 18.90 -12.72
C GLN A 57 8.36 19.75 -11.97
N THR A 58 8.78 20.35 -10.85
CA THR A 58 7.96 21.25 -10.06
C THR A 58 8.48 22.68 -10.19
N GLU A 59 7.70 23.66 -9.74
CA GLU A 59 8.11 25.07 -9.71
C GLU A 59 9.39 25.33 -8.88
N HIS A 60 9.73 24.42 -7.96
CA HIS A 60 10.92 24.47 -7.10
C HIS A 60 12.07 23.56 -7.56
N GLY A 61 11.99 23.00 -8.78
CA GLY A 61 12.99 22.07 -9.33
C GLY A 61 12.49 20.64 -9.47
N ASN A 62 13.41 19.71 -9.75
CA ASN A 62 13.08 18.31 -9.98
C ASN A 62 12.83 17.57 -8.65
N SER A 63 11.62 17.03 -8.48
CA SER A 63 11.24 16.22 -7.33
C SER A 63 11.12 14.76 -7.77
N GLY A 64 11.78 13.84 -7.05
CA GLY A 64 11.80 12.42 -7.38
C GLY A 64 11.04 11.59 -6.35
N ILE A 65 10.09 10.76 -6.81
CA ILE A 65 9.40 9.77 -5.99
C ILE A 65 9.79 8.37 -6.47
N THR A 66 10.23 7.52 -5.56
CA THR A 66 10.51 6.10 -5.85
C THR A 66 9.36 5.25 -5.32
N PHE A 67 8.50 4.79 -6.21
CA PHE A 67 7.38 3.92 -5.87
C PHE A 67 7.86 2.53 -5.46
N MET A 68 7.41 2.10 -4.29
CA MET A 68 7.80 0.83 -3.70
C MET A 68 6.87 -0.30 -4.15
N LYS A 69 7.44 -1.46 -4.47
CA LYS A 69 6.62 -2.63 -4.80
C LYS A 69 5.83 -3.10 -3.58
N LEU A 70 4.52 -2.91 -3.63
CA LEU A 70 3.60 -3.28 -2.58
C LEU A 70 2.40 -3.99 -3.21
N LEU A 71 2.55 -5.32 -3.36
CA LEU A 71 1.44 -6.22 -3.61
C LEU A 71 1.12 -6.90 -2.28
N TYR A 72 -0.11 -6.75 -1.81
CA TYR A 72 -0.57 -7.33 -0.55
C TYR A 72 -1.92 -7.98 -0.77
N SER A 73 -2.03 -9.26 -0.44
CA SER A 73 -3.30 -9.98 -0.37
C SER A 73 -3.34 -10.74 0.95
N ARG A 74 -4.48 -10.69 1.64
CA ARG A 74 -4.75 -11.53 2.80
C ARG A 74 -6.14 -12.13 2.66
N THR A 75 -6.24 -13.44 2.79
CA THR A 75 -7.52 -14.17 2.77
C THR A 75 -8.08 -14.27 4.19
N SER A 76 -9.40 -14.44 4.32
CA SER A 76 -10.08 -14.61 5.62
C SER A 76 -9.65 -15.89 6.36
N LYS A 77 -9.04 -16.85 5.64
CA LYS A 77 -8.42 -18.05 6.21
C LYS A 77 -6.91 -17.90 6.31
N GLY A 78 -6.45 -17.22 7.36
CA GLY A 78 -5.24 -17.54 8.15
C GLY A 78 -3.87 -17.81 7.51
N ASN A 79 -3.71 -17.93 6.19
CA ASN A 79 -2.44 -18.36 5.57
C ASN A 79 -1.82 -17.23 4.77
N CYS A 80 -0.71 -16.74 5.32
CA CYS A 80 0.27 -15.94 4.62
C CYS A 80 0.83 -16.73 3.43
N CYS A 81 0.55 -16.29 2.21
CA CYS A 81 1.36 -16.63 1.05
C CYS A 81 2.00 -15.34 0.54
N SER A 82 3.17 -15.03 1.09
CA SER A 82 4.12 -14.12 0.47
C SER A 82 5.14 -14.98 -0.28
N SER A 83 5.07 -14.99 -1.61
CA SER A 83 6.17 -15.40 -2.49
C SER A 83 6.54 -14.20 -3.36
#